data_AF-A0A4S2U192-F1
#
_entry.id   AF-A0A4S2U192-F1
#
_cell.length_a   1.000
_cell.length_b   1.000
_cell.length_c   1.000
_cell.angle_alpha   90.00
_cell.angle_beta   90.00
_cell.angle_gamma   90.00
#
_symmetry.space_group_name_H-M   'P 1'
#
loop_
_entity.id
_entity.type
_entity.pdbx_description
1 polymer ?
#
loop_
_entity_poly.entity_id
_entity_poly.type
_entity_poly.pdbx_seq_one_letter_code
_entity_poly.pdbx_strand_id
1 'polypeptide(L)'
;MDFIALNLSDLTTPDRADRARKAWELYGTEHGDGVENPIEDLIADLLHLADTDEHPGGAAGVLTRAVGSYAAEIPSWPTTEVEVDAEAAGHYVAQARGAGGDWFAVGCGDDPRTVAELLWTAMQLAGFRFSELHAHTEDLIAGHILTSDDGCEFRVIEHDES
;
A
#
# COMPACT_ATOMS: atom_id res chain seq x y z
N MET A 1 -17.93 35.48 -11.40
CA MET A 1 -18.14 34.02 -11.38
C MET A 1 -16.77 33.43 -11.62
N ASP A 2 -16.05 33.17 -10.54
CA ASP A 2 -14.69 32.64 -10.61
C ASP A 2 -14.78 31.12 -10.72
N PHE A 3 -14.25 30.58 -11.81
CA PHE A 3 -14.03 29.16 -11.98
C PHE A 3 -12.89 28.75 -11.06
N ILE A 4 -13.20 28.01 -10.00
CA ILE A 4 -12.18 27.30 -9.22
C ILE A 4 -11.61 26.23 -10.14
N ALA A 5 -10.40 26.47 -10.64
CA ALA A 5 -9.60 25.46 -11.29
C ALA A 5 -9.28 24.38 -10.25
N LEU A 6 -10.00 23.26 -10.31
CA LEU A 6 -9.68 22.05 -9.56
C LEU A 6 -8.36 21.52 -10.09
N ASN A 7 -7.28 21.84 -9.39
CA ASN A 7 -5.97 21.27 -9.63
C ASN A 7 -5.99 19.80 -9.20
N LEU A 8 -6.19 18.89 -10.14
CA LEU A 8 -6.31 17.43 -9.91
C LEU A 8 -4.97 16.76 -9.55
N SER A 9 -3.86 17.50 -9.51
CA SER A 9 -2.52 16.96 -9.26
C SER A 9 -2.12 16.87 -7.78
N ASP A 10 -2.92 17.40 -6.84
CA ASP A 10 -2.63 17.38 -5.39
C ASP A 10 -3.38 16.29 -4.60
N LEU A 11 -4.04 15.34 -5.29
CA LEU A 11 -4.77 14.21 -4.68
C LEU A 11 -3.86 13.04 -4.28
N THR A 12 -2.61 13.30 -3.87
CA THR A 12 -1.75 12.23 -3.36
C THR A 12 -2.26 11.80 -1.98
N THR A 13 -2.70 10.54 -1.92
CA THR A 13 -2.77 9.53 -0.83
C THR A 13 -3.03 9.98 0.63
N PRO A 14 -2.18 10.77 1.30
CA PRO A 14 -2.43 11.23 2.68
C PRO A 14 -3.79 11.93 2.91
N ASP A 15 -4.26 12.76 1.97
CA ASP A 15 -5.43 13.62 2.19
C ASP A 15 -6.76 12.86 2.36
N ARG A 16 -6.91 11.66 1.77
CA ARG A 16 -8.12 10.82 1.93
C ARG A 16 -8.07 9.98 3.19
N ALA A 17 -6.93 9.32 3.45
CA ALA A 17 -6.73 8.53 4.66
C ALA A 17 -6.84 9.41 5.92
N ASP A 18 -6.33 10.65 5.88
CA ASP A 18 -6.41 11.58 7.00
C ASP A 18 -7.84 12.08 7.25
N ARG A 19 -8.63 12.29 6.19
CA ARG A 19 -10.07 12.58 6.34
C ARG A 19 -10.84 11.38 6.93
N ALA A 20 -10.54 10.17 6.47
CA ALA A 20 -11.16 8.96 7.00
C ALA A 20 -10.78 8.75 8.48
N ARG A 21 -9.52 9.04 8.85
CA ARG A 21 -9.05 8.96 10.24
C ARG A 21 -9.79 9.93 11.16
N LYS A 22 -10.09 11.16 10.71
CA LYS A 22 -10.91 12.10 11.49
C LYS A 22 -12.34 11.60 11.71
N ALA A 23 -12.97 11.00 10.69
CA ALA A 23 -14.29 10.41 10.82
C ALA A 23 -14.29 9.22 11.80
N TRP A 24 -13.25 8.39 11.72
CA TRP A 24 -13.01 7.29 12.65
C TRP A 24 -12.80 7.76 14.10
N GLU A 25 -11.96 8.78 14.31
CA GLU A 25 -11.71 9.35 15.64
C GLU A 25 -13.01 9.86 16.28
N LEU A 26 -13.84 10.56 15.51
CA LEU A 26 -15.17 11.00 15.97
C LEU A 26 -16.07 9.81 16.34
N TYR A 27 -16.17 8.81 15.48
CA TYR A 27 -16.98 7.62 15.74
C TYR A 27 -16.53 6.86 17.00
N GLY A 28 -15.22 6.67 17.16
CA GLY A 28 -14.62 6.00 18.31
C GLY A 28 -14.89 6.71 19.63
N THR A 29 -14.94 8.05 19.64
CA THR A 29 -15.30 8.81 20.85
C THR A 29 -16.73 8.59 21.31
N GLU A 30 -17.64 8.23 20.40
CA GLU A 30 -19.07 8.05 20.71
C GLU A 30 -19.43 6.58 21.03
N HIS A 31 -18.74 5.61 20.42
CA HIS A 31 -19.13 4.19 20.49
C HIS A 31 -18.22 3.32 21.41
N GLY A 32 -17.04 3.81 21.80
CA GLY A 32 -16.15 3.18 22.78
C GLY A 32 -15.52 1.85 22.34
N ASP A 33 -14.51 1.39 23.08
CA ASP A 33 -13.61 0.26 22.72
C ASP A 33 -14.25 -1.15 22.83
N GLY A 34 -15.58 -1.25 22.91
CA GLY A 34 -16.30 -2.49 23.23
C GLY A 34 -16.88 -3.27 22.03
N VAL A 35 -16.61 -2.79 20.82
CA VAL A 35 -17.15 -3.34 19.57
C VAL A 35 -16.17 -4.37 18.99
N GLU A 36 -16.66 -5.54 18.60
CA GLU A 36 -15.82 -6.63 18.07
C GLU A 36 -15.21 -6.26 16.71
N ASN A 37 -15.93 -5.48 15.89
CA ASN A 37 -15.50 -5.01 14.56
C ASN A 37 -15.87 -3.53 14.30
N PRO A 38 -15.26 -2.56 15.00
CA PRO A 38 -15.72 -1.18 15.02
C PRO A 38 -15.60 -0.46 13.67
N ILE A 39 -14.68 -0.89 12.81
CA ILE A 39 -14.53 -0.33 11.46
C ILE A 39 -15.66 -0.83 10.55
N GLU A 40 -16.07 -2.09 10.67
CA GLU A 40 -17.17 -2.64 9.87
C GLU A 40 -18.50 -1.98 10.26
N ASP A 41 -18.71 -1.76 11.56
CA ASP A 41 -19.90 -1.08 12.07
C ASP A 41 -19.95 0.38 11.64
N LEU A 42 -18.83 1.12 11.71
CA LEU A 42 -18.76 2.47 11.14
C LEU A 42 -19.09 2.48 9.63
N ILE A 43 -18.54 1.54 8.86
CA ILE A 43 -18.84 1.45 7.43
C ILE A 43 -20.34 1.19 7.21
N ALA A 44 -20.94 0.28 7.98
CA ALA A 44 -22.37 -0.02 7.89
C ALA A 44 -23.24 1.21 8.22
N ASP A 45 -22.91 1.95 9.28
CA ASP A 45 -23.62 3.17 9.69
C ASP A 45 -23.51 4.27 8.62
N LEU A 46 -22.34 4.46 8.02
CA LEU A 46 -22.14 5.43 6.93
C LEU A 46 -22.89 5.04 5.65
N LEU A 47 -22.97 3.74 5.33
CA LEU A 47 -23.76 3.27 4.20
C LEU A 47 -25.26 3.47 4.46
N HIS A 48 -25.72 3.19 5.68
CA HIS A 48 -27.11 3.46 6.06
C HIS A 48 -27.44 4.96 6.01
N LEU A 49 -26.52 5.82 6.47
CA LEU A 49 -26.65 7.27 6.36
C LEU A 49 -26.75 7.70 4.88
N ALA A 50 -25.92 7.15 4.00
CA ALA A 50 -25.96 7.46 2.58
C ALA A 50 -27.29 7.06 1.91
N ASP A 51 -27.94 5.99 2.38
CA ASP A 51 -29.27 5.59 1.89
C ASP A 51 -30.40 6.46 2.47
N THR A 52 -30.24 6.99 3.68
CA THR A 52 -31.29 7.73 4.41
C THR A 52 -31.22 9.24 4.19
N ASP A 53 -30.05 9.79 3.89
CA ASP A 53 -29.82 11.21 3.58
C ASP A 53 -30.23 11.53 2.12
N GLU A 54 -31.52 11.37 1.86
CA GLU A 54 -32.25 11.73 0.64
C GLU A 54 -31.91 10.97 -0.66
N HIS A 55 -31.07 9.94 -0.60
CA HIS A 55 -30.67 9.15 -1.77
C HIS A 55 -30.98 7.65 -1.61
N PRO A 56 -32.20 7.19 -1.97
CA PRO A 56 -32.47 5.75 -2.04
C PRO A 56 -31.49 5.04 -2.98
N GLY A 57 -30.69 4.12 -2.44
CA GLY A 57 -29.61 3.44 -3.18
C GLY A 57 -28.25 4.17 -3.12
N GLY A 58 -28.13 5.19 -2.28
CA GLY A 58 -26.88 5.90 -2.00
C GLY A 58 -25.76 4.96 -1.52
N ALA A 59 -26.08 3.95 -0.71
CA ALA A 59 -25.11 2.95 -0.27
C ALA A 59 -24.47 2.21 -1.47
N ALA A 60 -25.27 1.77 -2.45
CA ALA A 60 -24.76 1.09 -3.64
C ALA A 60 -23.87 2.02 -4.50
N GLY A 61 -24.23 3.30 -4.60
CA GLY A 61 -23.45 4.31 -5.28
C GLY A 61 -22.10 4.58 -4.60
N VAL A 62 -22.08 4.71 -3.28
CA VAL A 62 -20.87 4.88 -2.48
C VAL A 62 -19.95 3.66 -2.61
N LEU A 63 -20.48 2.45 -2.50
CA LEU A 63 -19.70 1.22 -2.67
C LEU A 63 -19.03 1.13 -4.04
N THR A 64 -19.76 1.44 -5.12
CA THR A 64 -19.22 1.42 -6.49
C THR A 64 -18.06 2.41 -6.63
N ARG A 65 -18.21 3.61 -6.07
CA ARG A 65 -17.17 4.64 -6.09
C ARG A 65 -15.97 4.29 -5.21
N ALA A 66 -16.21 3.64 -4.07
CA ALA A 66 -15.17 3.19 -3.15
C ALA A 66 -14.24 2.17 -3.84
N VAL A 67 -14.80 1.21 -4.59
CA VAL A 67 -14.01 0.24 -5.38
C VAL A 67 -13.09 0.95 -6.38
N GLY A 68 -13.63 1.89 -7.16
CA GLY A 68 -12.83 2.64 -8.12
C GLY A 68 -11.77 3.54 -7.47
N SER A 69 -12.07 4.09 -6.29
CA SER A 69 -11.13 4.94 -5.54
C SER A 69 -10.01 4.10 -4.93
N TYR A 70 -10.35 2.94 -4.35
CA TYR A 70 -9.38 1.98 -3.85
C TYR A 70 -8.45 1.51 -4.96
N ALA A 71 -9.00 1.10 -6.12
CA ALA A 71 -8.20 0.67 -7.27
C ALA A 71 -7.27 1.77 -7.81
N ALA A 72 -7.68 3.04 -7.76
CA ALA A 72 -6.84 4.18 -8.15
C ALA A 72 -5.77 4.53 -7.12
N GLU A 73 -5.94 4.09 -5.87
CA GLU A 73 -5.00 4.29 -4.77
C GLU A 73 -4.03 3.11 -4.60
N ILE A 74 -4.27 1.98 -5.28
CA ILE A 74 -3.29 0.89 -5.40
C ILE A 74 -2.05 1.48 -6.09
N PRO A 75 -0.89 1.50 -5.42
CA PRO A 75 0.33 2.01 -6.03
C PRO A 75 0.59 1.27 -7.34
N SER A 76 0.64 1.97 -8.48
CA SER A 76 1.13 1.37 -9.71
C SER A 76 2.65 1.23 -9.59
N TRP A 77 3.16 0.06 -9.92
CA TRP A 77 4.59 -0.26 -9.88
C TRP A 77 5.43 0.86 -10.53
N PRO A 78 6.48 1.37 -9.85
CA PRO A 78 7.44 2.24 -10.52
C PRO A 78 8.10 1.42 -11.64
N THR A 79 7.82 1.78 -12.88
CA THR A 79 8.39 1.17 -14.09
C THR A 79 9.77 1.72 -14.42
N THR A 80 10.24 2.69 -13.64
CA THR A 80 11.54 3.33 -13.82
C THR A 80 12.55 2.66 -12.90
N GLU A 81 13.60 2.10 -13.48
CA GLU A 81 14.81 1.67 -12.75
C GLU A 81 15.21 2.78 -11.79
N VAL A 82 15.21 2.50 -10.48
CA VAL A 82 15.82 3.41 -9.52
C VAL A 82 17.33 3.31 -9.77
N GLU A 83 17.93 4.36 -10.33
CA GLU A 83 19.38 4.50 -10.34
C GLU A 83 19.84 4.57 -8.89
N VAL A 84 20.26 3.43 -8.34
CA VAL A 84 20.92 3.40 -7.03
C VAL A 84 22.29 4.01 -7.24
N ASP A 85 22.49 5.19 -6.65
CA ASP A 85 23.79 5.86 -6.66
C ASP A 85 24.81 4.96 -5.96
N ALA A 86 25.74 4.41 -6.75
CA ALA A 86 26.73 3.42 -6.29
C ALA A 86 27.64 3.96 -5.17
N GLU A 87 27.76 5.30 -5.02
CA GLU A 87 28.55 5.91 -3.94
C GLU A 87 27.79 6.00 -2.59
N ALA A 88 26.47 5.81 -2.59
CA ALA A 88 25.62 5.78 -1.39
C ALA A 88 25.09 4.38 -1.05
N ALA A 89 25.53 3.36 -1.78
CA ALA A 89 25.01 2.01 -1.63
C ALA A 89 25.36 1.43 -0.26
N GLY A 90 24.35 1.30 0.60
CA GLY A 90 24.47 0.54 1.84
C GLY A 90 24.81 -0.93 1.57
N HIS A 91 25.19 -1.66 2.62
CA HIS A 91 25.67 -3.04 2.49
C HIS A 91 24.65 -4.01 1.85
N TYR A 92 23.36 -3.71 1.91
CA TYR A 92 22.29 -4.55 1.36
C TYR A 92 21.48 -3.81 0.32
N VAL A 93 21.04 -4.54 -0.70
CA VAL A 93 20.19 -4.05 -1.79
C VAL A 93 18.94 -4.91 -1.90
N ALA A 94 17.78 -4.26 -1.86
CA ALA A 94 16.50 -4.88 -2.18
C ALA A 94 16.31 -4.87 -3.69
N GLN A 95 16.02 -6.02 -4.27
CA GLN A 95 15.79 -6.17 -5.70
C GLN A 95 14.48 -6.88 -5.99
N ALA A 96 13.88 -6.51 -7.11
CA ALA A 96 12.69 -7.15 -7.65
C ALA A 96 12.86 -7.39 -9.15
N ARG A 97 12.11 -8.36 -9.68
CA ARG A 97 11.91 -8.52 -11.13
C ARG A 97 10.51 -9.01 -11.42
N GLY A 98 9.98 -8.62 -12.58
CA GLY A 98 8.80 -9.27 -13.15
C GLY A 98 9.14 -10.65 -13.69
N ALA A 99 8.11 -11.44 -14.03
CA ALA A 99 8.27 -12.80 -14.55
C ALA A 99 9.23 -12.87 -15.75
N GLY A 100 10.42 -13.45 -15.53
CA GLY A 100 11.46 -13.61 -16.55
C GLY A 100 12.17 -12.32 -16.98
N GLY A 101 11.99 -11.23 -16.23
CA GLY A 101 12.64 -9.95 -16.48
C GLY A 101 14.02 -9.83 -15.82
N ASP A 102 14.63 -8.65 -15.97
CA ASP A 102 15.89 -8.31 -15.32
C ASP A 102 15.64 -7.84 -13.87
N TRP A 103 16.61 -8.11 -13.00
CA TRP A 103 16.62 -7.60 -11.64
C TRP A 103 16.90 -6.10 -11.64
N PHE A 104 16.08 -5.34 -10.94
CA PHE A 104 16.34 -3.93 -10.68
C PHE A 104 16.26 -3.68 -9.18
N ALA A 105 16.95 -2.62 -8.75
CA ALA A 105 16.99 -2.26 -7.35
C ALA A 105 15.77 -1.42 -6.96
N VAL A 106 15.21 -1.75 -5.80
CA VAL A 106 14.11 -1.01 -5.16
C VAL A 106 14.67 -0.01 -4.15
N GLY A 107 15.79 -0.34 -3.50
CA GLY A 107 16.54 0.54 -2.63
C GLY A 107 17.69 -0.18 -1.91
N CYS A 108 18.47 0.55 -1.13
CA CYS A 108 19.65 0.04 -0.43
C CYS A 108 19.75 0.59 1.00
N GLY A 109 20.54 -0.08 1.85
CA GLY A 109 20.76 0.32 3.24
C GLY A 109 21.70 -0.64 3.98
N ASP A 110 22.06 -0.29 5.22
CA ASP A 110 22.98 -1.09 6.04
C ASP A 110 22.28 -2.12 6.94
N ASP A 111 20.98 -1.97 7.15
CA ASP A 111 20.16 -2.92 7.92
C ASP A 111 19.33 -3.80 6.96
N PRO A 112 19.59 -5.12 6.90
CA PRO A 112 18.94 -6.01 5.94
C PRO A 112 17.42 -6.09 6.17
N ARG A 113 16.94 -5.89 7.41
CA ARG A 113 15.51 -5.86 7.71
C ARG A 113 14.83 -4.64 7.12
N THR A 114 15.35 -3.44 7.40
CA THR A 114 14.85 -2.20 6.81
C THR A 114 14.88 -2.27 5.28
N VAL A 115 15.92 -2.87 4.69
CA VAL A 115 16.03 -3.07 3.24
C VAL A 115 14.97 -4.05 2.72
N ALA A 116 14.74 -5.17 3.39
CA ALA A 116 13.67 -6.10 3.03
C ALA A 116 12.27 -5.47 3.11
N GLU A 117 12.03 -4.58 4.09
CA GLU A 117 10.76 -3.86 4.24
C GLU A 117 10.45 -2.93 3.05
N LEU A 118 11.48 -2.46 2.31
CA LEU A 118 11.28 -1.70 1.07
C LEU A 118 10.49 -2.50 0.02
N LEU A 119 10.53 -3.84 0.07
CA LEU A 119 9.83 -4.73 -0.85
C LEU A 119 8.37 -4.95 -0.47
N TRP A 120 7.89 -4.50 0.69
CA TRP A 120 6.53 -4.80 1.15
C TRP A 120 5.45 -4.29 0.20
N THR A 121 5.59 -3.05 -0.27
CA THR A 121 4.65 -2.48 -1.25
C THR A 121 4.64 -3.33 -2.52
N ALA A 122 5.81 -3.77 -2.98
CA ALA A 122 5.96 -4.63 -4.15
C ALA A 122 5.26 -5.98 -4.01
N MET A 123 5.50 -6.63 -2.88
CA MET A 123 4.92 -7.92 -2.57
C MET A 123 3.40 -7.82 -2.44
N GLN A 124 2.88 -6.77 -1.80
CA GLN A 124 1.44 -6.56 -1.73
C GLN A 124 0.80 -6.38 -3.11
N LEU A 125 1.47 -5.67 -4.03
CA LEU A 125 1.02 -5.54 -5.42
C LEU A 125 1.06 -6.88 -6.17
N ALA A 126 2.04 -7.73 -5.86
CA ALA A 126 2.15 -9.08 -6.39
C ALA A 126 1.28 -10.12 -5.66
N GLY A 127 0.39 -9.68 -4.76
CA GLY A 127 -0.64 -10.51 -4.14
C GLY A 127 -0.30 -11.12 -2.77
N PHE A 128 0.85 -10.78 -2.18
CA PHE A 128 1.19 -11.21 -0.82
C PHE A 128 0.28 -10.56 0.23
N ARG A 129 -0.12 -11.31 1.25
CA ARG A 129 -0.97 -10.79 2.32
C ARG A 129 -0.15 -10.00 3.33
N PHE A 130 -0.71 -8.90 3.84
CA PHE A 130 -0.04 -8.08 4.86
C PHE A 130 0.37 -8.88 6.10
N SER A 131 -0.46 -9.82 6.54
CA SER A 131 -0.19 -10.68 7.69
C SER A 131 1.03 -11.61 7.53
N GLU A 132 1.49 -11.82 6.29
CA GLU A 132 2.59 -12.74 5.97
C GLU A 132 3.91 -11.99 5.73
N LEU A 133 3.87 -10.67 5.52
CA LEU A 133 5.05 -9.86 5.15
C LEU A 133 6.19 -9.94 6.15
N HIS A 134 5.91 -10.07 7.45
CA HIS A 134 6.96 -10.21 8.46
C HIS A 134 7.70 -11.55 8.33
N ALA A 135 6.99 -12.65 8.07
CA ALA A 135 7.64 -13.95 7.87
C ALA A 135 8.50 -13.93 6.60
N HIS A 136 7.96 -13.36 5.53
CA HIS A 136 8.66 -13.18 4.27
C HIS A 136 9.87 -12.24 4.38
N THR A 137 9.84 -11.25 5.26
CA THR A 137 11.00 -10.41 5.55
C THR A 137 12.16 -11.25 6.10
N GLU A 138 11.88 -12.16 7.03
CA GLU A 138 12.89 -13.06 7.56
C GLU A 138 13.42 -14.03 6.49
N ASP A 139 12.56 -14.50 5.58
CA ASP A 139 12.99 -15.32 4.44
C ASP A 139 13.94 -14.55 3.51
N LEU A 140 13.63 -13.28 3.21
CA LEU A 140 14.47 -12.40 2.37
C LEU A 140 15.82 -12.11 3.02
N ILE A 141 15.84 -11.85 4.34
CA ILE A 141 17.08 -11.63 5.10
C ILE A 141 17.93 -12.90 5.12
N ALA A 142 17.31 -14.08 5.14
CA ALA A 142 18.01 -15.37 5.05
C ALA A 142 18.56 -15.66 3.63
N GLY A 143 18.37 -14.75 2.67
CA GLY A 143 18.84 -14.87 1.29
C GLY A 143 17.92 -15.68 0.39
N HIS A 144 16.68 -15.94 0.80
CA HIS A 144 15.70 -16.60 -0.06
C HIS A 144 15.16 -15.65 -1.12
N ILE A 145 14.89 -16.21 -2.31
CA ILE A 145 14.13 -15.52 -3.35
C ILE A 145 12.66 -15.87 -3.16
N LEU A 146 11.84 -14.86 -2.93
CA LEU A 146 10.38 -15.03 -2.87
C LEU A 146 9.79 -14.87 -4.26
N THR A 147 8.83 -15.72 -4.61
CA THR A 147 8.14 -15.71 -5.90
C THR A 147 6.64 -15.61 -5.67
N SER A 148 5.98 -14.64 -6.28
CA SER A 148 4.52 -14.54 -6.30
C SER A 148 3.90 -15.49 -7.34
N ASP A 149 2.58 -15.69 -7.24
CA ASP A 149 1.81 -16.51 -8.18
C ASP A 149 1.84 -15.99 -9.63
N ASP A 150 2.04 -14.67 -9.81
CA ASP A 150 2.18 -14.04 -11.14
C ASP A 150 3.63 -14.07 -11.68
N GLY A 151 4.55 -14.68 -10.92
CA GLY A 151 5.94 -14.89 -11.30
C GLY A 151 6.87 -13.71 -11.02
N CYS A 152 6.42 -12.68 -10.28
CA CYS A 152 7.34 -11.66 -9.76
C CYS A 152 8.25 -12.27 -8.69
N GLU A 153 9.52 -11.87 -8.70
CA GLU A 153 10.52 -12.35 -7.76
C GLU A 153 11.15 -11.21 -6.96
N PHE A 154 11.45 -11.49 -5.69
CA PHE A 154 11.95 -10.54 -4.71
C PHE A 154 13.16 -11.12 -3.97
N ARG A 155 14.20 -10.32 -3.75
CA ARG A 155 15.38 -10.74 -2.98
C ARG A 155 16.06 -9.57 -2.28
N VAL A 156 16.82 -9.87 -1.25
CA VAL A 156 17.81 -8.98 -0.66
C VAL A 156 19.19 -9.60 -0.88
N ILE A 157 20.14 -8.80 -1.38
CA ILE A 157 21.52 -9.24 -1.62
C ILE A 157 22.49 -8.31 -0.89
N GLU A 158 23.65 -8.85 -0.49
CA GLU A 158 24.78 -8.05 -0.05
C GLU A 158 25.50 -7.44 -1.25
N HIS A 159 25.96 -6.20 -1.12
CA HIS A 159 26.62 -5.45 -2.19
C HIS A 159 27.99 -6.04 -2.59
N ASP A 160 28.59 -6.89 -1.75
CA ASP A 160 29.89 -7.54 -2.00
C ASP A 160 29.82 -8.81 -2.87
N GLU A 161 28.63 -9.24 -3.30
CA GLU A 161 28.44 -10.34 -4.25
C GLU A 161 28.15 -9.82 -5.67
N SER A 162 29.18 -9.33 -6.36
CA SER A 162 29.16 -9.10 -7.82
C SER A 162 30.32 -9.80 -8.53
#